data_AF-A0A261W0I9-F1
#
_entry.id   AF-A0A261W0I9-F1
#
_cell.length_a   1.000
_cell.length_b   1.000
_cell.length_c   1.000
_cell.angle_alpha   90.00
_cell.angle_beta   90.00
_cell.angle_gamma   90.00
#
_symmetry.space_group_name_H-M   'P 1'
#
loop_
_entity.id
_entity.type
_entity.pdbx_description
1 polymer ?
#
loop_
_entity_poly.entity_id
_entity_poly.type
_entity_poly.pdbx_seq_one_letter_code
_entity_poly.pdbx_strand_id
1 'polypeptide(L)'
;MEHRVTALETRLDTVLPTLATKSDISDTKGEMIKWVAGIGIASVTVMITVMGFLFSRIDSPKSGATPTPIIIQVPQAAHVPAPSEPPPAQPSQ
;
A
#
# COMPACT_ATOMS: atom_id res chain seq x y z
N MET A 1 41.26 -54.88 34.38
CA MET A 1 40.49 -53.61 34.27
C MET A 1 40.77 -52.91 32.94
N GLU A 2 41.86 -53.25 32.26
CA GLU A 2 42.34 -52.60 31.04
C GLU A 2 41.34 -52.70 29.88
N HIS A 3 40.66 -53.84 29.72
CA HIS A 3 39.68 -54.03 28.64
C HIS A 3 38.55 -53.01 28.62
N ARG A 4 38.15 -52.50 29.80
CA ARG A 4 37.11 -51.46 29.88
C ARG A 4 37.65 -50.08 29.51
N VAL A 5 38.92 -49.81 29.80
CA VAL A 5 39.59 -48.56 29.44
C VAL A 5 39.76 -48.48 27.93
N THR A 6 40.27 -49.53 27.30
CA THR A 6 40.46 -49.60 25.83
C THR A 6 39.13 -49.46 25.07
N ALA A 7 38.05 -50.05 25.59
CA ALA A 7 36.72 -49.90 25.01
C ALA A 7 36.17 -48.46 25.11
N LEU A 8 36.53 -47.73 26.18
CA LEU A 8 36.15 -46.33 26.35
C LEU A 8 36.98 -45.42 25.44
N GLU A 9 38.30 -45.65 25.34
CA GLU A 9 39.19 -44.94 24.42
C GLU A 9 38.71 -45.07 22.97
N THR A 10 38.38 -46.29 22.54
CA THR A 10 37.86 -46.55 21.18
C THR A 10 36.54 -45.80 20.92
N ARG A 11 35.65 -45.75 21.90
CA ARG A 11 34.38 -45.01 21.79
C ARG A 11 34.62 -43.50 21.76
N LEU A 12 35.58 -43.00 22.53
CA LEU A 12 35.95 -41.60 22.53
C LEU A 12 36.53 -41.19 21.17
N ASP A 13 37.47 -41.96 20.64
CA ASP A 13 38.07 -41.74 19.31
C ASP A 13 37.04 -41.81 18.17
N THR A 14 36.01 -42.64 18.34
CA THR A 14 34.92 -42.73 17.35
C THR A 14 33.97 -41.53 17.43
N VAL A 15 33.73 -41.00 18.63
CA VAL A 15 32.73 -39.93 18.86
C VAL A 15 33.33 -38.53 18.68
N LEU A 16 34.61 -38.31 19.05
CA LEU A 16 35.37 -37.07 18.86
C LEU A 16 35.23 -36.42 17.47
N PRO A 17 35.35 -37.15 16.35
CA PRO A 17 35.20 -36.58 15.01
C PRO A 17 33.74 -36.29 14.63
N THR A 18 32.76 -36.81 15.37
CA THR A 18 31.32 -36.59 15.14
C THR A 18 30.73 -35.49 16.02
N LEU A 19 31.46 -35.07 17.05
CA LEU A 19 31.10 -33.91 17.85
C LEU A 19 31.25 -32.66 16.99
N ALA A 20 30.18 -31.84 16.95
CA ALA A 20 30.21 -30.54 16.31
C ALA A 20 31.42 -29.77 16.84
N THR A 21 32.43 -29.61 15.98
CA THR A 21 33.62 -28.88 16.37
C THR A 21 33.24 -27.41 16.54
N LYS A 22 34.02 -26.69 17.35
CA LYS A 22 33.82 -25.25 17.53
C LYS A 22 33.87 -24.47 16.19
N SER A 23 34.47 -25.06 15.16
CA SER A 23 34.45 -24.57 13.77
C SER A 23 33.05 -24.66 13.17
N ASP A 24 32.40 -25.81 13.23
CA ASP A 24 31.07 -26.05 12.62
C ASP A 24 30.01 -25.07 13.15
N ILE A 25 30.08 -24.75 14.45
CA ILE A 25 29.18 -23.77 15.08
C ILE A 25 29.44 -22.35 14.55
N SER A 26 30.71 -22.01 14.33
CA SER A 26 31.10 -20.71 13.78
C SER A 26 30.60 -20.54 12.35
N ASP A 27 30.78 -21.56 11.52
CA ASP A 27 30.35 -21.57 10.12
C ASP A 27 28.82 -21.51 10.02
N THR A 28 28.13 -22.32 10.83
CA THR A 28 26.66 -22.29 10.94
C THR A 28 26.14 -20.91 11.33
N LYS A 29 26.79 -20.24 12.30
CA LYS A 29 26.40 -18.89 12.73
C LYS A 29 26.58 -17.87 11.59
N GLY A 30 27.69 -17.93 10.86
CA GLY A 30 27.94 -17.04 9.73
C GLY A 30 26.90 -17.19 8.63
N GLU A 31 26.58 -18.44 8.28
CA GLU A 31 25.56 -18.75 7.29
C GLU A 31 24.16 -18.32 7.74
N MET A 32 23.81 -18.57 9.01
CA MET A 32 22.54 -18.14 9.59
C MET A 32 22.37 -16.61 9.51
N ILE A 33 23.41 -15.85 9.87
CA ILE A 33 23.38 -14.37 9.81
C ILE A 33 23.16 -13.89 8.37
N LYS A 34 23.83 -14.52 7.39
CA LYS A 34 23.65 -14.18 5.98
C LYS A 34 22.21 -14.39 5.51
N TRP A 35 21.61 -15.53 5.85
CA TRP A 35 20.21 -15.82 5.50
C TRP A 35 19.22 -14.89 6.22
N VAL A 36 19.44 -14.62 7.50
CA VAL A 36 18.61 -13.68 8.27
C VAL A 36 18.71 -12.27 7.70
N ALA A 37 19.91 -11.79 7.35
CA ALA A 37 20.10 -10.50 6.71
C ALA A 37 19.39 -10.43 5.34
N GLY A 38 19.52 -11.49 4.53
CA GLY A 38 18.84 -11.58 3.22
C GLY A 38 17.32 -11.52 3.34
N ILE A 39 16.73 -12.32 4.24
CA ILE A 39 15.29 -12.33 4.50
C ILE A 39 14.83 -10.99 5.07
N GLY A 40 15.60 -10.39 5.97
CA GLY A 40 15.30 -9.08 6.55
C GLY A 40 15.17 -7.99 5.48
N ILE A 41 16.15 -7.89 4.58
CA ILE A 41 16.13 -6.91 3.48
C ILE A 41 14.95 -7.19 2.54
N ALA A 42 14.78 -8.45 2.11
CA ALA A 42 13.68 -8.82 1.22
C ALA A 42 12.30 -8.47 1.81
N SER A 43 12.09 -8.79 3.09
CA SER A 43 10.86 -8.49 3.83
C SER A 43 10.54 -6.99 3.86
N VAL A 44 11.54 -6.16 4.19
CA VAL A 44 11.37 -4.69 4.21
C VAL A 44 11.02 -4.17 2.82
N THR A 45 11.68 -4.69 1.79
CA THR A 45 11.44 -4.26 0.40
C THR A 45 10.01 -4.60 -0.04
N VAL A 46 9.53 -5.81 0.27
CA VAL A 46 8.15 -6.22 -0.01
C VAL A 46 7.16 -5.35 0.76
N MET A 47 7.40 -5.10 2.05
CA MET A 47 6.53 -4.30 2.90
C MET A 47 6.37 -2.87 2.35
N ILE A 48 7.47 -2.22 1.97
CA ILE A 48 7.45 -0.88 1.37
C ILE A 48 6.70 -0.89 0.03
N THR A 49 6.96 -1.91 -0.80
CA THR A 49 6.30 -2.03 -2.12
C THR A 49 4.79 -2.18 -1.98
N VAL A 50 4.34 -3.06 -1.09
CA VAL A 50 2.92 -3.28 -0.82
C VAL A 50 2.28 -2.03 -0.24
N MET A 51 2.93 -1.38 0.73
CA MET A 51 2.42 -0.16 1.35
C MET A 51 2.29 0.97 0.32
N GLY A 52 3.34 1.22 -0.48
CA GLY A 52 3.31 2.23 -1.54
C GLY A 52 2.25 1.96 -2.60
N PHE A 53 2.05 0.70 -2.98
CA PHE A 53 0.96 0.31 -3.89
C PHE A 53 -0.43 0.58 -3.31
N LEU A 54 -0.61 0.32 -2.01
CA LEU A 54 -1.87 0.58 -1.31
C LEU A 54 -2.18 2.08 -1.27
N PHE A 55 -1.20 2.93 -0.96
CA PHE A 55 -1.35 4.39 -1.03
C PHE A 55 -1.70 4.87 -2.44
N SER A 56 -1.00 4.39 -3.47
CA SER A 56 -1.29 4.76 -4.87
C SER A 56 -2.69 4.35 -5.34
N ARG A 57 -3.28 3.29 -4.75
CA ARG A 57 -4.66 2.87 -5.02
C ARG A 57 -5.70 3.75 -4.34
N ILE A 58 -5.41 4.31 -3.15
CA ILE A 58 -6.34 5.17 -2.41
C ILE A 58 -6.46 6.54 -3.10
N ASP A 59 -5.35 7.08 -3.61
CA ASP A 59 -5.30 8.35 -4.36
C ASP A 59 -5.64 8.21 -5.85
N SER A 60 -6.35 7.16 -6.25
CA SER A 60 -7.00 7.12 -7.58
C SER A 60 -8.41 7.70 -7.43
N PRO A 61 -8.62 9.04 -7.39
CA PRO A 61 -9.95 9.59 -7.43
C PRO A 61 -10.57 9.15 -8.74
N LYS A 62 -11.74 8.53 -8.62
CA LYS A 62 -12.65 8.24 -9.71
C LYS A 62 -12.82 9.54 -10.51
N SER A 63 -12.04 9.69 -11.57
CA SER A 63 -12.15 10.83 -12.48
C SER A 63 -13.55 10.76 -13.08
N GLY A 64 -14.31 11.86 -12.95
CA GLY A 64 -15.59 11.99 -13.62
C GLY A 64 -16.73 12.43 -12.73
N ALA A 65 -16.60 13.59 -12.09
CA ALA A 65 -17.74 14.47 -11.90
C ALA A 65 -17.38 15.82 -12.51
N THR A 66 -17.37 15.89 -13.84
CA THR A 66 -17.45 17.17 -14.55
C THR A 66 -18.74 17.85 -14.08
N PRO A 67 -18.67 19.07 -13.50
CA PRO A 67 -19.86 19.79 -13.10
C PRO A 67 -20.67 20.08 -14.36
N THR A 68 -21.81 19.40 -14.53
CA THR A 68 -22.75 19.73 -15.59
C THR A 68 -23.35 21.10 -15.28
N PRO A 69 -23.12 22.12 -16.12
CA PRO A 69 -23.61 23.46 -15.86
C PRO A 69 -25.14 23.46 -15.81
N ILE A 70 -25.70 24.05 -14.75
CA ILE A 70 -27.13 24.26 -14.58
C ILE A 70 -27.54 25.35 -15.57
N ILE A 71 -28.22 24.96 -16.65
CA ILE A 71 -28.83 25.89 -17.59
C ILE A 71 -30.14 26.37 -16.97
N ILE A 72 -30.15 27.60 -16.47
CA ILE A 72 -31.39 28.26 -16.04
C ILE A 72 -32.12 28.70 -17.31
N GLN A 73 -33.09 27.89 -17.75
CA GLN A 73 -34.06 28.31 -18.75
C GLN A 73 -35.02 29.30 -18.10
N VAL A 74 -34.76 30.59 -18.26
CA VAL A 74 -35.75 31.63 -17.95
C VAL A 74 -36.92 31.45 -18.93
N PRO A 75 -38.16 31.25 -18.45
CA PRO A 75 -39.34 31.32 -19.29
C PRO A 75 -39.36 32.69 -19.95
N GLN A 76 -39.32 32.72 -21.28
CA GLN A 76 -39.45 33.94 -22.06
C GLN A 76 -40.76 34.60 -21.63
N ALA A 77 -40.63 35.78 -20.99
CA ALA A 77 -41.77 36.53 -20.51
C ALA A 77 -42.78 36.64 -21.64
N ALA A 78 -43.99 36.16 -21.38
CA ALA A 78 -45.12 36.34 -22.27
C ALA A 78 -45.14 37.79 -22.72
N HIS A 79 -45.15 37.99 -24.04
CA HIS A 79 -45.30 39.29 -24.67
C HIS A 79 -46.52 39.99 -24.07
N VAL A 80 -46.29 40.85 -23.08
CA VAL A 80 -47.31 41.72 -22.51
C VAL A 80 -47.58 42.77 -23.60
N PRO A 81 -48.80 42.83 -24.17
CA PRO A 81 -49.14 43.92 -25.06
C PRO A 81 -49.08 45.21 -24.25
N ALA A 82 -48.47 46.24 -24.84
CA ALA A 82 -48.27 47.54 -24.22
C ALA A 82 -49.59 48.10 -23.61
N PRO A 83 -49.51 48.82 -22.48
CA PRO A 83 -50.67 49.50 -21.91
C PRO A 83 -51.25 50.49 -22.91
N SER A 84 -52.55 50.36 -23.21
CA SER A 84 -53.31 51.30 -24.01
C SER A 84 -53.25 52.69 -23.37
N GLU A 85 -52.70 53.65 -24.11
CA GLU A 85 -52.67 55.07 -23.80
C GLU A 85 -54.12 55.61 -23.57
N PRO A 86 -54.38 56.40 -22.52
CA PRO A 86 -55.72 56.92 -22.27
C PRO A 86 -56.12 57.98 -23.32
N PRO A 87 -57.40 58.08 -23.71
CA PRO A 87 -57.83 59.01 -24.75
C PRO A 87 -57.60 60.47 -24.32
N PRO A 88 -57.21 61.36 -25.24
CA PRO A 88 -57.05 62.78 -24.94
C PRO A 88 -58.39 63.39 -24.52
N ALA A 89 -58.36 64.15 -23.41
CA ALA A 89 -59.49 64.90 -22.91
C ALA A 89 -60.03 65.86 -23.99
N GLN A 90 -61.28 65.65 -24.38
CA GLN A 90 -61.98 66.49 -25.35
C GLN A 90 -62.47 67.77 -24.63
N PRO A 91 -62.21 68.98 -25.16
CA PRO A 91 -62.58 70.22 -24.50
C PRO A 91 -64.08 70.51 -24.63
N SER A 92 -64.62 71.07 -23.56
CA SER A 92 -66.00 71.48 -23.32
C SER A 92 -66.57 72.42 -24.38
N GLN A 93 -67.79 72.14 -24.85
CA GLN A 93 -68.73 73.07 -25.49
C GLN A 93 -70.13 72.77 -24.98
#